data_AF-A0A484M677-F1
#
_entry.id   AF-A0A484M677-F1
#
_cell.length_a   1.000
_cell.length_b   1.000
_cell.length_c   1.000
_cell.angle_alpha   90.00
_cell.angle_beta   90.00
_cell.angle_gamma   90.00
#
_symmetry.space_group_name_H-M   'P 1'
#
loop_
_entity.id
_entity.type
_entity.pdbx_description
1 polymer ?
#
loop_
_entity_poly.entity_id
_entity_poly.type
_entity_poly.pdbx_seq_one_letter_code
_entity_poly.pdbx_strand_id
1 'polypeptide(L)'
;MGVLKRLDLSCVGRGNRGGILLRIIFGLCFVSLFFCPVVSLRPLREVYQSWGDEWLFVRKDDNQMAPFSSWNISGTYRGSWRFLDSANMTTRFPDFRKSNGNSVLELISTPTKITGVHYIQGVMVFHDVFDNENEVAGAQIRIEGVYIWPFRQLRLVAYSGKEGEFSHEEEYLTSNPYHLLGVFSSQVFQESPRDKIWKRKHSPVYEVGKHCNIEIAAQVSRVSSAQNDGDNDKYHLEGLMESPSVNDDGDCFSPILLNASSINIEVYYNKAVNYTLMVTFISFLQVLLLIRQMEHSNTQSGAAKVSILMIGQQAIMDAYLCLLHLTAGILVESLFNAFATAAFFKFVVFSIFEMRYLLAIWKASRPMNNGEGWEAMRRELSVLYSRFYGILLGGILFMYEFHKFLRTILLLLHSFWIPQILTNVIRDSRKPLHPHYILGMTITRLAIPLYIFGCPHNFMRIGTNKKWCVFLGTFMGIQASILLLQHYLGSRCFIPRQILPEKYSYYRKLDPDAIPPIDCVICMTSIDLSQRSNDCMVTPCDHYFHSGCLQRWMDIKMECPTCRRPLPPA
;
A
#
# COMPACT_ATOMS: atom_id res chain seq x y z
N MET A 1 12.74 -43.60 -16.37
CA MET A 1 13.90 -43.98 -17.20
C MET A 1 13.74 -43.29 -18.54
N GLY A 2 14.74 -42.48 -18.91
CA GLY A 2 14.62 -41.46 -19.96
C GLY A 2 14.60 -41.99 -21.38
N VAL A 3 14.44 -41.08 -22.33
CA VAL A 3 15.36 -40.87 -23.47
C VAL A 3 15.05 -39.49 -24.08
N LEU A 4 16.04 -38.60 -23.97
CA LEU A 4 16.26 -37.42 -24.81
C LEU A 4 16.55 -37.86 -26.26
N LYS A 5 15.99 -37.17 -27.27
CA LYS A 5 16.56 -37.01 -28.62
C LYS A 5 15.74 -35.92 -29.34
N ARG A 6 16.27 -35.00 -30.14
CA ARG A 6 17.59 -34.41 -30.41
C ARG A 6 17.22 -33.25 -31.36
N LEU A 7 17.56 -32.01 -31.02
CA LEU A 7 17.37 -30.84 -31.89
C LEU A 7 18.38 -30.93 -33.04
N ASP A 8 17.90 -30.92 -34.28
CA ASP A 8 18.72 -30.59 -35.44
C ASP A 8 18.44 -29.15 -35.87
N LEU A 9 19.46 -28.31 -35.67
CA LEU A 9 19.62 -27.00 -36.29
C LEU A 9 20.17 -27.21 -37.70
N SER A 10 19.37 -26.98 -38.75
CA SER A 10 19.92 -26.55 -40.05
C SER A 10 18.84 -26.00 -40.96
N CYS A 11 18.76 -24.66 -41.07
CA CYS A 11 18.51 -23.91 -42.31
C CYS A 11 18.40 -22.41 -41.99
N VAL A 12 19.54 -21.72 -41.94
CA VAL A 12 19.58 -20.25 -41.97
C VAL A 12 19.58 -19.81 -43.43
N GLY A 13 18.38 -19.53 -43.94
CA GLY A 13 18.14 -18.79 -45.17
C GLY A 13 18.32 -17.29 -44.94
N ARG A 14 19.21 -16.71 -45.73
CA ARG A 14 19.74 -15.34 -45.71
C ARG A 14 18.64 -14.29 -45.99
N GLY A 15 18.20 -13.53 -44.97
CA GLY A 15 17.34 -12.36 -45.22
C GLY A 15 16.49 -11.83 -44.05
N ASN A 16 17.04 -11.61 -42.85
CA ASN A 16 16.32 -10.77 -41.85
C ASN A 16 17.22 -10.22 -40.72
N ARG A 17 18.37 -9.63 -41.05
CA ARG A 17 19.28 -9.08 -40.03
C ARG A 17 18.72 -7.85 -39.30
N GLY A 18 17.83 -7.07 -39.93
CA GLY A 18 17.23 -5.87 -39.31
C GLY A 18 16.19 -6.17 -38.22
N GLY A 19 15.30 -7.14 -38.44
CA GLY A 19 14.25 -7.49 -37.48
C GLY A 19 14.75 -8.27 -36.26
N ILE A 20 15.81 -9.06 -36.43
CA ILE A 20 16.45 -9.78 -35.32
C ILE A 20 17.27 -8.82 -34.46
N LEU A 21 17.97 -7.84 -35.07
CA LEU A 21 18.69 -6.82 -34.33
C LEU A 21 17.72 -5.95 -33.51
N LEU A 22 16.56 -5.57 -34.07
CA LEU A 22 15.53 -4.82 -33.32
C LEU A 22 14.92 -5.64 -32.18
N ARG A 23 14.72 -6.95 -32.35
CA ARG A 23 14.22 -7.84 -31.28
C ARG A 23 15.28 -8.11 -30.20
N ILE A 24 16.55 -8.18 -30.58
CA ILE A 24 17.67 -8.31 -29.65
C ILE A 24 17.89 -6.99 -28.92
N ILE A 25 17.76 -5.83 -29.57
CA ILE A 25 17.84 -4.51 -28.94
C ILE A 25 16.63 -4.28 -28.02
N PHE A 26 15.41 -4.65 -28.43
CA PHE A 26 14.23 -4.53 -27.57
C PHE A 26 14.29 -5.52 -26.40
N GLY A 27 14.79 -6.74 -26.63
CA GLY A 27 15.05 -7.75 -25.59
C GLY A 27 16.18 -7.35 -24.64
N LEU A 28 17.28 -6.78 -25.15
CA LEU A 28 18.39 -6.24 -24.36
C LEU A 28 18.01 -4.96 -23.63
N CYS A 29 17.15 -4.09 -24.18
CA CYS A 29 16.59 -2.96 -23.45
C CYS A 29 15.63 -3.43 -22.36
N PHE A 30 14.82 -4.46 -22.61
CA PHE A 30 13.92 -5.03 -21.61
C PHE A 30 14.68 -5.74 -20.48
N VAL A 31 15.76 -6.45 -20.80
CA VAL A 31 16.65 -7.11 -19.82
C VAL A 31 17.55 -6.08 -19.12
N SER A 32 18.08 -5.07 -19.82
CA SER A 32 18.93 -4.02 -19.22
C SER A 32 18.14 -3.05 -18.32
N LEU A 33 16.84 -2.83 -18.57
CA LEU A 33 15.95 -2.11 -17.64
C LEU A 33 15.59 -2.96 -16.40
N PHE A 34 15.62 -4.29 -16.52
CA PHE A 34 15.37 -5.23 -15.41
C PHE A 34 16.62 -5.54 -14.57
N PHE A 35 17.82 -5.43 -15.14
CA PHE A 35 19.08 -5.87 -14.51
C PHE A 35 20.11 -4.78 -14.24
N CYS A 36 19.82 -3.48 -14.42
CA CYS A 36 20.74 -2.46 -13.90
C CYS A 36 20.78 -2.53 -12.37
N PRO A 37 21.90 -2.92 -11.73
CA PRO A 37 22.06 -2.72 -10.31
C PRO A 37 22.16 -1.20 -10.09
N VAL A 38 21.10 -0.60 -9.55
CA VAL A 38 21.21 0.77 -9.07
C VAL A 38 22.17 0.73 -7.88
N VAL A 39 23.29 1.42 -8.09
CA VAL A 39 24.38 1.63 -7.14
C VAL A 39 23.83 1.82 -5.73
N SER A 40 24.42 1.07 -4.80
CA SER A 40 24.18 1.11 -3.36
C SER A 40 23.99 2.53 -2.84
N LEU A 41 22.76 2.86 -2.44
CA LEU A 41 22.55 3.82 -1.37
C LEU A 41 22.24 3.01 -0.12
N ARG A 42 23.26 2.95 0.74
CA ARG A 42 23.13 2.65 2.17
C ARG A 42 22.00 3.51 2.76
N PRO A 43 21.38 3.10 3.89
CA PRO A 43 20.53 4.00 4.65
C PRO A 43 21.32 5.29 4.89
N LEU A 44 20.68 6.43 4.59
CA LEU A 44 21.26 7.75 4.73
C LEU A 44 21.76 7.94 6.16
N ARG A 45 23.08 7.80 6.33
CA ARG A 45 23.85 8.57 7.30
C ARG A 45 23.71 10.02 6.86
N GLU A 46 23.09 10.84 7.68
CA GLU A 46 23.07 12.29 7.50
C GLU A 46 24.50 12.79 7.36
N VAL A 47 24.80 13.41 6.22
CA VAL A 47 26.04 14.16 6.04
C VAL A 47 25.84 15.47 6.77
N TYR A 48 26.58 15.66 7.86
CA TYR A 48 26.78 16.97 8.47
C TYR A 48 27.42 17.88 7.43
N GLN A 49 26.66 18.86 6.96
CA GLN A 49 27.21 19.97 6.20
C GLN A 49 27.75 20.97 7.23
N SER A 50 29.07 21.02 7.38
CA SER A 50 29.75 22.04 8.17
C SER A 50 29.56 23.40 7.49
N TRP A 51 28.71 24.24 8.06
CA TRP A 51 28.72 25.66 7.78
C TRP A 51 29.54 26.33 8.88
N GLY A 52 30.84 26.46 8.61
CA GLY A 52 31.66 27.49 9.21
C GLY A 52 31.50 28.78 8.41
N ASP A 53 31.22 29.85 9.14
CA ASP A 53 31.44 31.26 8.81
C ASP A 53 30.84 31.82 7.52
N GLU A 54 29.62 32.38 7.61
CA GLU A 54 29.33 33.65 6.94
C GLU A 54 28.16 34.44 7.58
N TRP A 55 28.53 35.37 8.46
CA TRP A 55 27.97 36.71 8.68
C TRP A 55 26.45 36.93 8.81
N LEU A 56 26.07 37.19 10.06
CA LEU A 56 25.02 38.11 10.55
C LEU A 56 24.39 39.05 9.49
N PHE A 57 23.12 38.84 9.17
CA PHE A 57 22.17 39.93 8.92
C PHE A 57 20.78 39.54 9.43
N VAL A 58 20.45 39.97 10.65
CA VAL A 58 19.07 40.03 11.15
C VAL A 58 18.34 41.10 10.34
N ARG A 59 17.61 40.68 9.31
CA ARG A 59 16.67 41.55 8.60
C ARG A 59 15.37 41.61 9.39
N LYS A 60 15.19 42.72 10.10
CA LYS A 60 13.95 43.11 10.75
C LYS A 60 12.96 43.53 9.66
N ASP A 61 12.13 42.59 9.18
CA ASP A 61 10.94 42.94 8.41
C ASP A 61 9.77 43.09 9.38
N ASP A 62 9.60 44.33 9.85
CA ASP A 62 8.36 44.84 10.41
C ASP A 62 7.34 44.94 9.25
N ASN A 63 6.39 44.02 9.15
CA ASN A 63 5.17 44.23 8.37
C ASN A 63 3.93 43.73 9.12
N GLN A 64 3.19 44.73 9.59
CA GLN A 64 1.88 44.79 10.22
C GLN A 64 0.95 43.57 10.00
N MET A 65 0.74 42.80 11.07
CA MET A 65 -0.49 42.06 11.34
C MET A 65 -0.86 42.25 12.83
N ALA A 66 -2.16 42.27 13.11
CA ALA A 66 -2.83 42.67 14.36
C ALA A 66 -2.21 42.15 15.68
N PRO A 67 -2.40 42.85 16.81
CA PRO A 67 -1.66 42.58 18.05
C PRO A 67 -2.15 41.28 18.72
N PHE A 68 -1.27 40.28 18.70
CA PHE A 68 -1.20 39.13 19.61
C PHE A 68 -2.38 38.15 19.64
N SER A 69 -2.55 37.32 18.59
CA SER A 69 -3.17 36.01 18.79
C SER A 69 -2.16 35.09 19.49
N SER A 70 -2.44 34.70 20.74
CA SER A 70 -1.62 33.73 21.48
C SER A 70 -1.46 32.42 20.71
N TRP A 71 -0.24 31.94 20.51
CA TRP A 71 -0.02 30.64 19.86
C TRP A 71 -0.50 29.51 20.78
N ASN A 72 -1.40 28.67 20.27
CA ASN A 72 -1.75 27.42 20.92
C ASN A 72 -0.70 26.37 20.54
N ILE A 73 0.23 26.12 21.45
CA ILE A 73 1.31 25.14 21.24
C ILE A 73 0.90 23.72 21.66
N SER A 74 -0.39 23.48 21.92
CA SER A 74 -0.88 22.14 22.23
C SER A 74 -0.70 21.21 21.04
N GLY A 75 -0.16 20.02 21.29
CA GLY A 75 0.03 19.00 20.26
C GLY A 75 1.18 18.05 20.58
N THR A 76 1.39 17.12 19.66
CA THR A 76 2.47 16.14 19.73
C THR A 76 3.66 16.62 18.92
N TYR A 77 4.82 16.69 19.55
CA TYR A 77 6.09 17.06 18.96
C TYR A 77 6.95 15.81 18.84
N ARG A 78 7.54 15.59 17.67
CA ARG A 78 8.49 14.50 17.44
C ARG A 78 9.85 15.08 17.14
N GLY A 79 10.86 14.57 17.83
CA GLY A 79 12.19 15.13 17.80
C GLY A 79 13.31 14.14 17.98
N SER A 80 14.53 14.64 17.82
CA SER A 80 15.75 13.95 18.19
C SER A 80 16.35 14.60 19.44
N TRP A 81 17.03 13.77 20.22
CA TRP A 81 17.80 14.22 21.37
C TRP A 81 19.26 13.77 21.22
N ARG A 82 20.20 14.59 21.70
CA ARG A 82 21.64 14.30 21.72
C ARG A 82 22.31 14.89 22.94
N PHE A 83 23.28 14.19 23.52
CA PHE A 83 24.16 14.77 24.54
C PHE A 83 25.13 15.77 23.89
N LEU A 84 25.40 16.89 24.56
CA LEU A 84 26.41 17.86 24.10
C LEU A 84 27.83 17.31 24.25
N ASP A 85 28.11 16.63 25.37
CA ASP A 85 29.42 16.08 25.69
C ASP A 85 29.35 14.55 25.72
N SER A 86 29.96 13.90 24.72
CA SER A 86 30.05 12.44 24.63
C SER A 86 31.11 11.83 25.56
N ALA A 87 31.91 12.66 26.24
CA ALA A 87 33.10 12.23 26.97
C ALA A 87 32.88 11.94 28.46
N ASN A 88 31.81 12.49 29.07
CA ASN A 88 31.45 12.27 30.47
C ASN A 88 30.06 11.63 30.55
N MET A 89 29.96 10.35 30.20
CA MET A 89 28.81 9.54 30.64
C MET A 89 28.85 9.51 32.17
N THR A 90 27.83 10.10 32.80
CA THR A 90 27.74 10.24 34.25
C THR A 90 27.81 8.89 34.95
N THR A 91 28.60 8.84 36.02
CA THR A 91 28.94 7.63 36.78
C THR A 91 27.80 7.05 37.62
N ARG A 92 26.66 7.74 37.78
CA ARG A 92 25.52 7.29 38.62
C ARG A 92 24.42 6.51 37.87
N PHE A 93 24.24 6.71 36.57
CA PHE A 93 23.17 6.05 35.80
C PHE A 93 23.71 5.44 34.49
N PRO A 94 24.20 4.19 34.53
CA PRO A 94 24.87 3.51 33.40
C PRO A 94 23.93 3.04 32.28
N ASP A 95 22.62 3.35 32.36
CA ASP A 95 21.61 2.76 31.50
C ASP A 95 21.38 3.52 30.18
N PHE A 96 21.89 4.76 30.04
CA PHE A 96 21.87 5.49 28.76
C PHE A 96 23.01 5.00 27.85
N ARG A 97 22.83 3.87 27.15
CA ARG A 97 23.86 3.31 26.25
C ARG A 97 24.00 4.04 24.91
N LYS A 98 22.97 4.75 24.45
CA LYS A 98 22.97 5.49 23.17
C LYS A 98 23.19 6.99 23.42
N SER A 99 24.04 7.62 22.62
CA SER A 99 24.36 9.06 22.72
C SER A 99 23.34 9.97 22.01
N ASN A 100 22.48 9.37 21.19
CA ASN A 100 21.39 10.02 20.48
C ASN A 100 20.18 9.10 20.41
N GLY A 101 19.00 9.69 20.23
CA GLY A 101 17.77 8.93 20.04
C GLY A 101 16.61 9.81 19.61
N ASN A 102 15.41 9.22 19.59
CA ASN A 102 14.18 9.92 19.24
C ASN A 102 13.33 10.16 20.51
N SER A 103 12.69 11.31 20.58
CA SER A 103 11.75 11.65 21.65
C SER A 103 10.41 12.11 21.07
N VAL A 104 9.35 11.85 21.82
CA VAL A 104 8.00 12.34 21.52
C VAL A 104 7.53 13.14 22.73
N LEU A 105 7.11 14.39 22.53
CA LEU A 105 6.55 15.25 23.57
C LEU A 105 5.08 15.50 23.25
N GLU A 106 4.20 15.23 24.20
CA GLU A 106 2.79 15.62 24.13
C GLU A 106 2.58 16.79 25.08
N LEU A 107 2.24 17.96 24.54
CA LEU A 107 2.05 19.18 25.31
C LEU A 107 0.60 19.65 25.21
N ILE A 108 0.03 20.08 26.32
CA ILE A 108 -1.29 20.72 26.41
C ILE A 108 -1.07 22.10 27.00
N SER A 109 -1.47 23.14 26.28
CA SER A 109 -1.31 24.54 26.67
C SER A 109 -2.65 25.10 27.13
N THR A 110 -2.72 25.54 28.38
CA THR A 110 -3.90 26.22 28.95
C THR A 110 -3.57 27.69 29.24
N PRO A 111 -4.40 28.65 28.80
CA PRO A 111 -4.17 30.06 29.07
C PRO A 111 -4.35 30.35 30.56
N THR A 112 -3.43 31.11 31.16
CA THR A 112 -3.54 31.53 32.56
C THR A 112 -4.24 32.88 32.69
N LYS A 113 -4.52 33.31 33.94
CA LYS A 113 -5.02 34.66 34.23
C LYS A 113 -4.02 35.76 33.83
N ILE A 114 -2.74 35.43 33.64
CA ILE A 114 -1.68 36.37 33.24
C ILE A 114 -1.62 36.40 31.71
N THR A 115 -1.84 37.58 31.12
CA THR A 115 -1.81 37.78 29.67
C THR A 115 -0.44 37.42 29.10
N GLY A 116 -0.40 36.53 28.11
CA GLY A 116 0.84 36.09 27.47
C GLY A 116 1.58 34.95 28.18
N VAL A 117 1.01 34.40 29.26
CA VAL A 117 1.57 33.25 29.99
C VAL A 117 0.60 32.08 29.91
N HIS A 118 1.04 30.96 29.34
CA HIS A 118 0.27 29.72 29.26
C HIS A 118 0.88 28.69 30.20
N TYR A 119 0.04 28.01 30.96
CA TYR A 119 0.44 26.84 31.72
C TYR A 119 0.51 25.64 30.79
N ILE A 120 1.52 24.81 30.94
CA ILE A 120 1.73 23.65 30.09
C ILE A 120 1.88 22.42 30.94
N GLN A 121 1.11 21.42 30.57
CA GLN A 121 1.21 20.08 31.10
C GLN A 121 1.48 19.12 29.95
N GLY A 122 2.33 18.14 30.19
CA GLY A 122 2.68 17.21 29.15
C GLY A 122 3.40 15.97 29.61
N VAL A 123 3.72 15.16 28.61
CA VAL A 123 4.45 13.91 28.78
C VAL A 123 5.54 13.87 27.73
N MET A 124 6.75 13.54 28.15
CA MET A 124 7.88 13.26 27.27
C MET A 124 8.19 11.76 27.29
N VAL A 125 8.17 11.12 26.11
CA VAL A 125 8.48 9.71 25.93
C VAL A 125 9.79 9.58 25.15
N PHE A 126 10.79 9.02 25.81
CA PHE A 126 12.05 8.68 25.18
C PHE A 126 11.97 7.29 24.54
N HIS A 127 12.16 7.23 23.22
CA HIS A 127 12.27 5.97 22.51
C HIS A 127 13.74 5.55 22.44
N ASP A 128 13.98 4.25 22.59
CA ASP A 128 15.28 3.61 22.34
C ASP A 128 16.40 3.98 23.34
N VAL A 129 16.03 4.45 24.54
CA VAL A 129 16.99 4.80 25.60
C VAL A 129 17.52 3.55 26.33
N PHE A 130 16.70 2.50 26.44
CA PHE A 130 17.04 1.27 27.15
C PHE A 130 16.78 0.05 26.24
N ASP A 131 17.83 -0.66 25.83
CA ASP A 131 17.72 -1.92 25.07
C ASP A 131 17.34 -3.08 26.02
N ASN A 132 16.15 -3.04 26.63
CA ASN A 132 15.57 -4.24 27.22
C ASN A 132 14.57 -4.82 26.24
N GLU A 133 14.92 -5.95 25.63
CA GLU A 133 14.18 -6.70 24.61
C GLU A 133 12.72 -7.07 24.98
N ASN A 134 12.27 -6.79 26.21
CA ASN A 134 10.95 -7.15 26.72
C ASN A 134 10.04 -5.97 27.10
N GLU A 135 10.46 -4.70 26.97
CA GLU A 135 9.60 -3.55 27.25
C GLU A 135 9.51 -2.61 26.03
N VAL A 136 8.43 -2.78 25.26
CA VAL A 136 8.05 -1.89 24.13
C VAL A 136 7.66 -0.48 24.61
N ALA A 137 7.56 -0.27 25.93
CA ALA A 137 7.22 1.01 26.53
C ALA A 137 8.49 1.85 26.74
N GLY A 138 8.69 2.86 25.87
CA GLY A 138 9.71 3.89 26.07
C GLY A 138 9.58 4.58 27.44
N ALA A 139 10.66 5.15 27.95
CA ALA A 139 10.63 5.77 29.26
C ALA A 139 9.84 7.08 29.25
N GLN A 140 8.83 7.15 30.11
CA GLN A 140 7.87 8.25 30.18
C GLN A 140 8.19 9.18 31.35
N ILE A 141 8.33 10.49 31.06
CA ILE A 141 8.53 11.55 32.06
C ILE A 141 7.35 12.51 31.98
N ARG A 142 6.72 12.80 33.12
CA ARG A 142 5.69 13.85 33.22
C ARG A 142 6.37 15.20 33.40
N ILE A 143 5.91 16.18 32.65
CA ILE A 143 6.49 17.52 32.60
C ILE A 143 5.41 18.57 32.80
N GLU A 144 5.72 19.58 33.60
CA GLU A 144 4.86 20.73 33.85
C GLU A 144 5.66 22.01 33.74
N GLY A 145 5.02 23.10 33.33
CA GLY A 145 5.71 24.37 33.28
C GLY A 145 4.92 25.48 32.63
N VAL A 146 5.64 26.43 32.07
CA VAL A 146 5.09 27.70 31.63
C VAL A 146 5.66 28.10 30.27
N TYR A 147 4.79 28.54 29.38
CA TYR A 147 5.16 29.17 28.12
C TYR A 147 4.86 30.66 28.14
N ILE A 148 5.91 31.44 27.91
CA ILE A 148 5.83 32.89 27.86
C ILE A 148 5.83 33.30 26.40
N TRP A 149 4.62 33.54 25.89
CA TRP A 149 4.31 33.83 24.50
C TRP A 149 5.13 35.01 23.91
N PRO A 150 5.23 36.18 24.57
CA PRO A 150 6.01 37.32 24.06
C PRO A 150 7.50 37.03 23.83
N PHE A 151 8.10 36.17 24.65
CA PHE A 151 9.53 35.83 24.56
C PHE A 151 9.78 34.51 23.81
N ARG A 152 8.71 33.79 23.43
CA ARG A 152 8.77 32.47 22.79
C ARG A 152 9.57 31.44 23.61
N GLN A 153 9.59 31.62 24.93
CA GLN A 153 10.32 30.77 25.87
C GLN A 153 9.37 29.79 26.52
N LEU A 154 9.72 28.51 26.44
CA LEU A 154 9.08 27.40 27.13
C LEU A 154 10.02 26.92 28.23
N ARG A 155 9.54 26.89 29.47
CA ARG A 155 10.26 26.29 30.59
C ARG A 155 9.41 25.18 31.17
N LEU A 156 9.98 23.99 31.27
CA LEU A 156 9.32 22.80 31.80
C LEU A 156 10.20 22.19 32.89
N VAL A 157 9.55 21.56 33.86
CA VAL A 157 10.19 20.83 34.95
C VAL A 157 9.62 19.42 34.94
N ALA A 158 10.47 18.41 35.08
CA ALA A 158 9.99 17.05 35.27
C ALA A 158 9.48 16.87 36.70
N TYR A 159 8.29 16.30 36.84
CA TYR A 159 7.75 15.95 38.16
C TYR A 159 7.49 14.45 38.24
N SER A 160 8.06 13.81 39.27
CA SER A 160 7.83 12.40 39.59
C SER A 160 6.66 12.31 40.58
N GLY A 161 5.47 11.98 40.06
CA GLY A 161 4.27 11.83 40.88
C GLY A 161 4.46 10.78 41.98
N LYS A 162 4.16 11.16 43.23
CA LYS A 162 3.99 10.19 44.32
C LYS A 162 2.75 9.33 44.01
N GLU A 163 2.90 8.02 44.04
CA GLU A 163 1.76 7.09 44.07
C GLU A 163 1.04 7.24 45.42
N GLY A 164 -0.17 7.78 45.38
CA GLY A 164 -1.13 7.83 46.47
C GLY A 164 -2.46 8.33 45.89
N GLU A 165 -3.53 7.58 46.14
CA GLU A 165 -4.89 7.75 45.62
C GLU A 165 -5.34 9.19 45.33
N PHE A 166 -5.94 9.37 44.15
CA PHE A 166 -6.81 10.51 43.85
C PHE A 166 -7.93 10.59 44.88
N SER A 167 -7.82 11.54 45.83
CA SER A 167 -8.99 12.12 46.46
C SER A 167 -9.34 13.40 45.69
N HIS A 168 -10.60 13.50 45.27
CA HIS A 168 -11.17 14.52 44.39
C HIS A 168 -11.13 15.96 44.92
N GLU A 169 -10.30 16.28 45.93
CA GLU A 169 -10.29 17.57 46.63
C GLU A 169 -9.02 18.42 46.39
N GLU A 170 -7.96 17.89 45.76
CA GLU A 170 -6.73 18.67 45.50
C GLU A 170 -6.70 19.42 44.15
N GLU A 171 -7.67 19.22 43.25
CA GLU A 171 -7.77 19.93 41.96
C GLU A 171 -7.99 21.45 42.09
N TYR A 172 -8.33 21.95 43.28
CA TYR A 172 -8.53 23.39 43.50
C TYR A 172 -7.31 24.11 44.10
N LEU A 173 -6.30 23.40 44.62
CA LEU A 173 -5.16 24.00 45.33
C LEU A 173 -3.87 24.09 44.50
N THR A 174 -3.76 23.39 43.37
CA THR A 174 -2.57 23.35 42.51
C THR A 174 -2.65 24.24 41.25
N SER A 175 -3.75 24.97 41.06
CA SER A 175 -3.96 25.83 39.88
C SER A 175 -3.34 27.23 39.97
N ASN A 176 -2.49 27.50 40.97
CA ASN A 176 -1.95 28.84 41.17
C ASN A 176 -0.63 29.05 40.39
N PRO A 177 -0.62 29.80 39.27
CA PRO A 177 0.58 29.99 38.42
C PRO A 177 1.75 30.65 39.16
N TYR A 178 1.49 31.28 40.31
CA TYR A 178 2.52 31.90 41.15
C TYR A 178 3.41 30.89 41.89
N HIS A 179 3.01 29.62 42.03
CA HIS A 179 3.86 28.61 42.66
C HIS A 179 5.01 28.15 41.75
N LEU A 180 4.77 28.05 40.43
CA LEU A 180 5.82 27.73 39.45
C LEU A 180 6.77 28.90 39.20
N LEU A 181 6.30 30.16 39.28
CA LEU A 181 7.17 31.33 39.21
C LEU A 181 8.12 31.44 40.42
N GLY A 182 7.74 30.94 41.59
CA GLY A 182 8.60 30.84 42.78
C GLY A 182 9.69 29.76 42.65
N VAL A 183 9.43 28.67 41.93
CA VAL A 183 10.42 27.60 41.68
C VAL A 183 11.59 28.11 40.80
N PHE A 184 11.37 29.15 40.00
CA PHE A 184 12.41 29.81 39.21
C PHE A 184 13.11 30.98 39.94
N SER A 185 12.83 31.20 41.23
CA SER A 185 13.54 32.16 42.07
C SER A 185 14.05 31.49 43.35
N SER A 186 15.30 31.03 43.33
CA SER A 186 16.18 30.79 44.49
C SER A 186 15.55 30.38 45.85
N GLN A 187 15.84 29.13 46.26
CA GLN A 187 15.84 28.57 47.62
C GLN A 187 14.48 28.24 48.31
N VAL A 188 14.55 27.22 49.19
CA VAL A 188 13.58 26.72 50.20
C VAL A 188 12.60 25.64 49.67
N PHE A 189 12.61 24.37 50.10
CA PHE A 189 12.41 23.82 51.45
C PHE A 189 13.15 22.50 51.74
N GLN A 190 13.50 22.35 53.02
CA GLN A 190 14.03 21.18 53.71
C GLN A 190 12.84 20.41 54.32
N GLU A 191 12.73 19.08 54.17
CA GLU A 191 12.08 18.21 55.18
C GLU A 191 12.34 16.70 55.00
N SER A 192 12.11 15.96 56.08
CA SER A 192 12.87 14.80 56.61
C SER A 192 12.50 13.40 56.10
N PRO A 193 13.30 12.34 56.42
CA PRO A 193 13.10 10.98 55.94
C PRO A 193 12.41 10.07 56.98
N ARG A 194 11.43 9.25 56.56
CA ARG A 194 11.22 7.88 57.09
C ARG A 194 10.17 7.06 56.33
N ASP A 195 10.60 5.83 56.02
CA ASP A 195 9.87 4.56 55.84
C ASP A 195 8.84 4.39 54.70
N LYS A 196 8.65 3.24 54.04
CA LYS A 196 9.45 2.06 53.64
C LYS A 196 8.49 1.17 52.80
N ILE A 197 8.91 0.76 51.58
CA ILE A 197 8.85 -0.63 51.02
C ILE A 197 7.44 -1.27 50.86
N TRP A 198 6.91 -1.70 49.70
CA TRP A 198 7.46 -2.53 48.60
C TRP A 198 6.41 -2.64 47.45
N LYS A 199 6.80 -2.45 46.18
CA LYS A 199 6.78 -3.49 45.11
C LYS A 199 7.14 -2.90 43.74
N ARG A 200 8.26 -3.42 43.23
CA ARG A 200 8.92 -3.20 41.94
C ARG A 200 8.03 -3.47 40.71
N LYS A 201 8.00 -2.52 39.77
CA LYS A 201 8.63 -2.67 38.44
C LYS A 201 9.43 -1.39 38.15
N HIS A 202 10.74 -1.54 38.00
CA HIS A 202 11.70 -0.46 37.85
C HIS A 202 11.71 0.05 36.41
N SER A 203 11.21 1.25 36.16
CA SER A 203 11.76 2.05 35.07
C SER A 203 12.95 2.84 35.64
N PRO A 204 14.16 2.75 35.07
CA PRO A 204 15.34 3.49 35.55
C PRO A 204 15.11 5.02 35.58
N VAL A 205 14.17 5.52 34.77
CA VAL A 205 13.76 6.93 34.72
C VAL A 205 12.97 7.39 35.95
N TYR A 206 12.28 6.47 36.65
CA TYR A 206 11.56 6.79 37.87
C TYR A 206 12.50 7.07 39.06
N GLU A 207 13.69 6.48 39.08
CA GLU A 207 14.73 6.80 40.07
C GLU A 207 15.46 8.11 39.76
N VAL A 208 15.70 8.42 38.47
CA VAL A 208 16.28 9.71 38.04
C VAL A 208 15.40 10.88 38.47
N GLY A 209 14.09 10.80 38.24
CA GLY A 209 13.15 11.86 38.62
C GLY A 209 12.93 12.03 40.13
N LYS A 210 13.42 11.12 40.97
CA LYS A 210 13.36 11.23 42.44
C LYS A 210 14.58 11.91 43.05
N HIS A 211 15.72 11.87 42.36
CA HIS A 211 17.01 12.35 42.89
C HIS A 211 17.60 13.51 42.08
N CYS A 212 17.09 13.78 40.88
CA CYS A 212 17.57 14.85 40.01
C CYS A 212 16.42 15.75 39.59
N ASN A 213 16.57 17.05 39.86
CA ASN A 213 15.66 18.07 39.31
C ASN A 213 16.00 18.23 37.84
N ILE A 214 15.04 18.00 36.96
CA ILE A 214 15.23 18.15 35.51
C ILE A 214 14.50 19.41 35.07
N GLU A 215 15.25 20.35 34.50
CA GLU A 215 14.71 21.54 33.86
C GLU A 215 14.90 21.42 32.33
N ILE A 216 13.88 21.81 31.58
CA ILE A 216 13.91 21.87 30.12
C ILE A 216 13.61 23.31 29.72
N ALA A 217 14.59 23.98 29.15
CA ALA A 217 14.45 25.31 28.58
C ALA A 217 14.40 25.19 27.04
N ALA A 218 13.31 25.61 26.42
CA ALA A 218 13.12 25.51 24.98
C ALA A 218 12.61 26.81 24.35
N GLN A 219 13.03 27.08 23.12
CA GLN A 219 12.56 28.16 22.29
C GLN A 219 11.57 27.63 21.24
N VAL A 220 10.40 28.27 21.16
CA VAL A 220 9.35 27.92 20.21
C VAL A 220 9.42 28.84 19.01
N SER A 221 9.60 28.27 17.82
CA SER A 221 9.55 29.01 16.55
C SER A 221 8.41 28.51 15.68
N ARG A 222 7.74 29.43 14.97
CA ARG A 222 6.71 29.08 13.98
C ARG A 222 7.38 28.92 12.62
N VAL A 223 7.28 27.72 12.06
CA VAL A 223 7.76 27.42 10.70
C VAL A 223 6.62 27.76 9.74
N SER A 224 6.72 28.92 9.07
CA SER A 224 5.79 29.29 8.02
C SER A 224 5.92 28.32 6.85
N SER A 225 4.87 27.56 6.55
CA SER A 225 4.90 26.70 5.36
C SER A 225 4.86 27.56 4.10
N ALA A 226 5.91 27.53 3.30
CA ALA A 226 5.87 28.08 1.96
C ALA A 226 4.87 27.26 1.12
N GLN A 227 3.77 27.93 0.72
CA GLN A 227 2.75 27.50 -0.25
C GLN A 227 1.91 26.25 0.07
N ASN A 228 0.60 26.48 0.24
CA ASN A 228 -0.53 25.57 0.02
C ASN A 228 -0.79 24.37 0.97
N ASP A 229 -0.16 24.28 2.14
CA ASP A 229 -0.60 23.34 3.19
C ASP A 229 -1.57 24.11 4.11
N GLY A 230 -2.83 23.66 4.19
CA GLY A 230 -3.90 24.39 4.88
C GLY A 230 -3.52 24.86 6.28
N ASP A 231 -3.66 26.18 6.49
CA ASP A 231 -3.79 27.01 7.70
C ASP A 231 -3.47 26.44 9.09
N ASN A 232 -2.46 25.57 9.21
CA ASN A 232 -2.06 24.99 10.48
C ASN A 232 -0.59 25.28 10.75
N ASP A 233 -0.37 25.98 11.85
CA ASP A 233 0.94 26.42 12.29
C ASP A 233 1.81 25.24 12.69
N LYS A 234 2.93 25.08 11.99
CA LYS A 234 3.97 24.13 12.38
C LYS A 234 4.88 24.84 13.38
N TYR A 235 4.99 24.28 14.57
CA TYR A 235 5.88 24.76 15.63
C TYR A 235 7.13 23.89 15.68
N HIS A 236 8.28 24.54 15.78
CA HIS A 236 9.58 23.91 15.99
C HIS A 236 10.09 24.30 17.38
N LEU A 237 10.38 23.27 18.17
CA LEU A 237 10.88 23.34 19.52
C LEU A 237 12.38 23.03 19.49
N GLU A 238 13.20 24.00 19.86
CA GLU A 238 14.62 23.75 20.11
C GLU A 238 14.90 24.07 21.57
N GLY A 239 15.38 23.09 22.32
CA GLY A 239 15.59 23.26 23.74
C GLY A 239 16.73 22.44 24.28
N LEU A 240 17.03 22.68 25.53
CA LEU A 240 18.11 22.07 26.25
C LEU A 240 17.59 21.62 27.61
N MET A 241 17.87 20.36 27.92
CA MET A 241 17.47 19.69 29.15
C MET A 241 18.71 19.58 30.03
N GLU A 242 18.62 20.19 31.20
CA GLU A 242 19.67 20.30 32.21
C GLU A 242 19.17 19.73 33.54
N SER A 243 20.11 19.23 34.34
CA SER A 243 19.86 18.90 35.73
C SER A 243 20.70 19.84 36.59
N PRO A 244 20.14 20.95 37.11
CA PRO A 244 20.85 21.77 38.08
C PRO A 244 21.31 20.93 39.27
N SER A 245 22.57 21.08 39.66
CA SER A 245 23.17 20.31 40.75
C SER A 245 22.51 20.68 42.08
N VAL A 246 22.06 19.65 42.82
CA VAL A 246 21.52 19.79 44.17
C VAL A 246 22.62 19.34 45.13
N ASN A 247 23.45 20.30 45.54
CA ASN A 247 24.66 20.16 46.38
C ASN A 247 25.91 19.64 45.65
N ASP A 248 27.05 19.67 46.36
CA ASP A 248 28.47 19.45 45.97
C ASP A 248 28.79 18.08 45.31
N ASP A 249 27.77 17.42 44.77
CA ASP A 249 27.70 16.02 44.37
C ASP A 249 27.46 15.88 42.85
N GLY A 250 27.99 16.82 42.05
CA GLY A 250 28.09 16.73 40.59
C GLY A 250 26.77 16.77 39.80
N ASP A 251 26.87 16.94 38.49
CA ASP A 251 25.71 16.96 37.58
C ASP A 251 25.14 15.54 37.37
N CYS A 252 23.82 15.41 37.37
CA CYS A 252 23.14 14.13 37.25
C CYS A 252 23.30 13.47 35.86
N PHE A 253 23.29 14.29 34.80
CA PHE A 253 23.55 13.91 33.41
C PHE A 253 24.08 15.12 32.64
N SER A 254 24.80 14.87 31.54
CA SER A 254 25.29 15.95 30.66
C SER A 254 24.14 16.59 29.89
N PRO A 255 24.21 17.89 29.55
CA PRO A 255 23.10 18.60 28.92
C PRO A 255 22.63 17.91 27.63
N ILE A 256 21.31 17.69 27.52
CA ILE A 256 20.69 17.05 26.37
C ILE A 256 20.06 18.13 25.49
N LEU A 257 20.52 18.24 24.25
CA LEU A 257 19.85 19.06 23.25
C LEU A 257 18.63 18.33 22.71
N LEU A 258 17.49 19.01 22.69
CA LEU A 258 16.20 18.56 22.19
C LEU A 258 15.82 19.38 20.96
N ASN A 259 15.60 18.71 19.83
CA ASN A 259 15.04 19.32 18.63
C ASN A 259 13.77 18.57 18.26
N ALA A 260 12.61 19.22 18.34
CA ALA A 260 11.32 18.59 18.04
C ALA A 260 10.42 19.46 17.14
N SER A 261 9.67 18.80 16.26
CA SER A 261 8.72 19.44 15.34
C SER A 261 7.29 18.99 15.64
N SER A 262 6.34 19.92 15.62
CA SER A 262 4.93 19.63 15.86
C SER A 262 4.34 18.76 14.74
N ILE A 263 3.61 17.71 15.10
CA ILE A 263 2.83 16.88 14.22
C ILE A 263 1.35 17.08 14.56
N ASN A 264 0.57 17.58 13.61
CA ASN A 264 -0.88 17.64 13.74
C ASN A 264 -1.47 16.24 13.44
N ILE A 265 -1.87 15.54 14.51
CA ILE A 265 -2.45 14.19 14.46
C ILE A 265 -3.87 14.21 13.86
N GLU A 266 -4.66 15.25 14.14
CA GLU A 266 -6.04 15.36 13.64
C GLU A 266 -6.09 15.46 12.12
N VAL A 267 -5.21 16.26 11.51
CA VAL A 267 -5.07 16.35 10.06
C VAL A 267 -4.65 14.99 9.46
N TYR A 268 -3.82 14.24 10.16
CA TYR A 268 -3.40 12.91 9.73
C TYR A 268 -4.57 11.92 9.75
N TYR A 269 -5.37 11.92 10.81
CA TYR A 269 -6.57 11.08 10.92
C TYR A 269 -7.63 11.45 9.89
N ASN A 270 -7.89 12.74 9.67
CA ASN A 270 -8.83 13.19 8.64
C ASN A 270 -8.38 12.76 7.22
N LYS A 271 -7.08 12.84 6.93
CA LYS A 271 -6.51 12.32 5.66
C LYS A 271 -6.66 10.80 5.54
N ALA A 272 -6.50 10.07 6.64
CA ALA A 272 -6.68 8.62 6.68
C ALA A 272 -8.13 8.21 6.39
N VAL A 273 -9.09 8.88 7.05
CA VAL A 273 -10.53 8.63 6.87
C VAL A 273 -10.97 8.98 5.45
N ASN A 274 -10.50 10.08 4.88
CA ASN A 274 -10.80 10.43 3.49
C ASN A 274 -10.26 9.37 2.50
N TYR A 275 -9.06 8.84 2.77
CA TYR A 275 -8.50 7.75 1.99
C TYR A 275 -9.35 6.47 2.10
N THR A 276 -9.79 6.07 3.29
CA THR A 276 -10.60 4.85 3.45
C THR A 276 -11.97 5.01 2.78
N LEU A 277 -12.59 6.19 2.84
CA LEU A 277 -13.82 6.50 2.11
C LEU A 277 -13.65 6.40 0.58
N MET A 278 -12.51 6.85 0.06
CA MET A 278 -12.18 6.66 -1.35
C MET A 278 -12.06 5.16 -1.70
N VAL A 279 -11.36 4.38 -0.87
CA VAL A 279 -11.16 2.94 -1.10
C VAL A 279 -12.48 2.16 -1.02
N THR A 280 -13.36 2.48 -0.08
CA THR A 280 -14.68 1.83 0.03
C THR A 280 -15.54 2.13 -1.20
N PHE A 281 -15.59 3.39 -1.64
CA PHE A 281 -16.31 3.79 -2.85
C PHE A 281 -15.78 3.08 -4.11
N ILE A 282 -14.45 3.03 -4.27
CA ILE A 282 -13.81 2.31 -5.39
C ILE A 282 -14.15 0.82 -5.34
N SER A 283 -14.11 0.20 -4.16
CA SER A 283 -14.39 -1.23 -3.99
C SER A 283 -15.84 -1.54 -4.35
N PHE A 284 -16.78 -0.67 -3.97
CA PHE A 284 -18.19 -0.78 -4.37
C PHE A 284 -18.36 -0.68 -5.90
N LEU A 285 -17.69 0.29 -6.55
CA LEU A 285 -17.72 0.41 -8.01
C LEU A 285 -17.12 -0.84 -8.70
N GLN A 286 -16.06 -1.43 -8.14
CA GLN A 286 -15.47 -2.67 -8.63
C GLN A 286 -16.46 -3.84 -8.56
N VAL A 287 -17.25 -3.96 -7.49
CA VAL A 287 -18.33 -4.96 -7.40
C VAL A 287 -19.34 -4.78 -8.52
N LEU A 288 -19.83 -3.55 -8.77
CA LEU A 288 -20.81 -3.28 -9.84
C LEU A 288 -20.26 -3.64 -11.22
N LEU A 289 -18.99 -3.32 -11.49
CA LEU A 289 -18.32 -3.66 -12.74
C LEU A 289 -18.15 -5.17 -12.91
N LEU A 290 -17.76 -5.87 -11.83
CA LEU A 290 -17.64 -7.33 -11.83
C LEU A 290 -18.98 -8.02 -12.09
N ILE A 291 -20.06 -7.58 -11.44
CA ILE A 291 -21.41 -8.13 -11.67
C ILE A 291 -21.80 -7.98 -13.14
N ARG A 292 -21.64 -6.78 -13.72
CA ARG A 292 -21.94 -6.55 -15.14
C ARG A 292 -21.09 -7.42 -16.07
N GLN A 293 -19.82 -7.64 -15.73
CA GLN A 293 -18.96 -8.52 -16.52
C GLN A 293 -19.39 -9.98 -16.41
N MET A 294 -19.73 -10.45 -15.21
CA MET A 294 -20.24 -11.81 -14.98
C MET A 294 -21.51 -12.07 -15.78
N GLU A 295 -22.43 -11.09 -15.83
CA GLU A 295 -23.66 -11.15 -16.63
C GLU A 295 -23.37 -11.21 -18.14
N HIS A 296 -22.43 -10.39 -18.62
CA HIS A 296 -22.00 -10.42 -20.02
C HIS A 296 -21.40 -11.78 -20.42
N SER A 297 -20.72 -12.45 -19.50
CA SER A 297 -20.12 -13.78 -19.69
C SER A 297 -20.97 -14.93 -19.14
N ASN A 298 -22.29 -14.76 -18.97
CA ASN A 298 -23.13 -15.78 -18.34
C ASN A 298 -23.25 -17.08 -19.18
N THR A 299 -22.97 -17.03 -20.48
CA THR A 299 -22.93 -18.22 -21.34
C THR A 299 -21.62 -19.01 -21.13
N GLN A 300 -21.68 -20.34 -21.30
CA GLN A 300 -20.50 -21.22 -21.20
C GLN A 300 -19.42 -20.81 -22.21
N SER A 301 -19.80 -20.49 -23.44
CA SER A 301 -18.91 -19.97 -24.49
C SER A 301 -18.28 -18.62 -24.12
N GLY A 302 -19.04 -17.72 -23.47
CA GLY A 302 -18.60 -16.40 -23.05
C GLY A 302 -17.56 -16.49 -21.92
N ALA A 303 -17.88 -17.24 -20.87
CA ALA A 303 -16.97 -17.46 -19.74
C ALA A 303 -15.68 -18.17 -20.16
N ALA A 304 -15.73 -19.15 -21.06
CA ALA A 304 -14.54 -19.89 -21.53
C ALA A 304 -13.53 -19.03 -22.34
N LYS A 305 -13.96 -17.87 -22.86
CA LYS A 305 -13.11 -16.91 -23.58
C LYS A 305 -12.27 -16.04 -22.63
N VAL A 306 -12.64 -15.98 -21.35
CA VAL A 306 -11.98 -15.15 -20.33
C VAL A 306 -10.81 -15.91 -19.70
N SER A 307 -9.71 -15.21 -19.48
CA SER A 307 -8.48 -15.78 -18.92
C SER A 307 -8.60 -15.93 -17.41
N ILE A 308 -8.45 -17.18 -16.92
CA ILE A 308 -8.39 -17.50 -15.49
C ILE A 308 -7.23 -16.74 -14.81
N LEU A 309 -6.09 -16.59 -15.48
CA LEU A 309 -4.90 -15.94 -14.92
C LEU A 309 -5.13 -14.43 -14.70
N MET A 310 -5.86 -13.74 -15.58
CA MET A 310 -6.19 -12.32 -15.42
C MET A 310 -7.02 -12.09 -14.15
N ILE A 311 -8.11 -12.84 -13.97
CA ILE A 311 -8.97 -12.69 -12.79
C ILE A 311 -8.25 -13.18 -11.53
N GLY A 312 -7.42 -14.22 -11.64
CA GLY A 312 -6.62 -14.73 -10.52
C GLY A 312 -5.61 -13.70 -10.02
N GLN A 313 -4.89 -13.03 -10.92
CA GLN A 313 -3.95 -11.96 -10.56
C GLN A 313 -4.67 -10.75 -9.93
N GLN A 314 -5.85 -10.41 -10.44
CA GLN A 314 -6.72 -9.39 -9.86
C GLN A 314 -7.13 -9.72 -8.42
N ALA A 315 -7.59 -10.95 -8.17
CA ALA A 315 -7.97 -11.43 -6.85
C ALA A 315 -6.81 -11.46 -5.85
N ILE A 316 -5.61 -11.81 -6.31
CA ILE A 316 -4.40 -11.77 -5.47
C ILE A 316 -4.09 -10.33 -5.06
N MET A 317 -4.18 -9.36 -5.98
CA MET A 317 -3.97 -7.95 -5.64
C MET A 317 -4.98 -7.44 -4.61
N ASP A 318 -6.27 -7.76 -4.76
CA ASP A 318 -7.29 -7.31 -3.81
C ASP A 318 -7.19 -8.01 -2.45
N ALA A 319 -6.73 -9.26 -2.43
CA ALA A 319 -6.39 -9.95 -1.18
C ALA A 319 -5.21 -9.26 -0.46
N TYR A 320 -4.15 -8.85 -1.17
CA TYR A 320 -3.06 -8.09 -0.56
C TYR A 320 -3.52 -6.73 -0.04
N LEU A 321 -4.34 -6.01 -0.81
CA LEU A 321 -4.90 -4.74 -0.35
C LEU A 321 -5.79 -4.94 0.89
N CYS A 322 -6.61 -6.00 0.92
CA CYS A 322 -7.42 -6.34 2.09
C CYS A 322 -6.56 -6.57 3.33
N LEU A 323 -5.50 -7.39 3.20
CA LEU A 323 -4.58 -7.66 4.31
C LEU A 323 -3.87 -6.39 4.80
N LEU A 324 -3.42 -5.53 3.88
CA LEU A 324 -2.76 -4.27 4.22
C LEU A 324 -3.69 -3.32 5.00
N HIS A 325 -4.95 -3.18 4.58
CA HIS A 325 -5.90 -2.31 5.31
C HIS A 325 -6.25 -2.91 6.67
N LEU A 326 -6.40 -4.23 6.77
CA LEU A 326 -6.66 -4.90 8.03
C LEU A 326 -5.49 -4.72 9.02
N THR A 327 -4.25 -4.92 8.57
CA THR A 327 -3.06 -4.71 9.43
C THR A 327 -2.89 -3.25 9.81
N ALA A 328 -3.13 -2.31 8.89
CA ALA A 328 -3.10 -0.88 9.20
C ALA A 328 -4.16 -0.49 10.26
N GLY A 329 -5.35 -1.08 10.20
CA GLY A 329 -6.39 -0.86 11.21
C GLY A 329 -6.02 -1.44 12.57
N ILE A 330 -5.40 -2.62 12.62
CA ILE A 330 -4.95 -3.25 13.88
C ILE A 330 -3.82 -2.45 14.54
N LEU A 331 -2.91 -1.87 13.74
CA LEU A 331 -1.78 -1.08 14.26
C LEU A 331 -2.19 0.30 14.79
N VAL A 332 -3.33 0.84 14.37
CA VAL A 332 -3.81 2.16 14.75
C VAL A 332 -5.26 2.07 15.24
N GLU A 333 -5.43 1.78 16.53
CA GLU A 333 -6.73 1.52 17.16
C GLU A 333 -7.76 2.63 16.89
N SER A 334 -7.34 3.90 16.91
CA SER A 334 -8.20 5.06 16.65
C SER A 334 -8.79 5.10 15.23
N LEU A 335 -8.19 4.39 14.27
CA LEU A 335 -8.63 4.32 12.88
C LEU A 335 -9.19 2.94 12.50
N PHE A 336 -9.29 2.01 13.45
CA PHE A 336 -9.68 0.62 13.19
C PHE A 336 -11.00 0.53 12.42
N ASN A 337 -12.04 1.25 12.86
CA ASN A 337 -13.36 1.22 12.20
C ASN A 337 -13.30 1.66 10.72
N ALA A 338 -12.52 2.70 10.42
CA ALA A 338 -12.38 3.24 9.07
C ALA A 338 -11.62 2.27 8.14
N PHE A 339 -10.55 1.65 8.64
CA PHE A 339 -9.77 0.68 7.85
C PHE A 339 -10.45 -0.70 7.75
N ALA A 340 -11.13 -1.15 8.80
CA ALA A 340 -11.87 -2.40 8.82
C ALA A 340 -13.03 -2.40 7.81
N THR A 341 -13.73 -1.27 7.66
CA THR A 341 -14.79 -1.14 6.63
C THR A 341 -14.21 -1.23 5.22
N ALA A 342 -13.09 -0.55 4.94
CA ALA A 342 -12.38 -0.67 3.66
C ALA A 342 -11.90 -2.11 3.39
N ALA A 343 -11.33 -2.78 4.39
CA ALA A 343 -10.90 -4.16 4.31
C ALA A 343 -12.08 -5.11 4.06
N PHE A 344 -13.23 -4.90 4.71
CA PHE A 344 -14.44 -5.70 4.52
C PHE A 344 -14.94 -5.63 3.07
N PHE A 345 -15.03 -4.44 2.47
CA PHE A 345 -15.46 -4.33 1.06
C PHE A 345 -14.45 -5.00 0.11
N LYS A 346 -13.15 -4.88 0.37
CA LYS A 346 -12.13 -5.60 -0.41
C LYS A 346 -12.22 -7.12 -0.22
N PHE A 347 -12.47 -7.58 1.00
CA PHE A 347 -12.72 -8.98 1.30
C PHE A 347 -13.89 -9.52 0.49
N VAL A 348 -15.01 -8.79 0.44
CA VAL A 348 -16.18 -9.16 -0.37
C VAL A 348 -15.84 -9.21 -1.86
N VAL A 349 -15.07 -8.25 -2.39
CA VAL A 349 -14.63 -8.24 -3.80
C VAL A 349 -13.87 -9.52 -4.15
N PHE A 350 -12.78 -9.82 -3.42
CA PHE A 350 -11.92 -10.93 -3.83
C PHE A 350 -12.50 -12.29 -3.45
N SER A 351 -13.06 -12.46 -2.24
CA SER A 351 -13.47 -13.77 -1.72
C SER A 351 -14.82 -14.25 -2.25
N ILE A 352 -15.73 -13.33 -2.59
CA ILE A 352 -17.07 -13.67 -3.07
C ILE A 352 -17.17 -13.49 -4.57
N PHE A 353 -16.97 -12.27 -5.09
CA PHE A 353 -17.24 -11.98 -6.50
C PHE A 353 -16.16 -12.55 -7.43
N GLU A 354 -14.88 -12.27 -7.18
CA GLU A 354 -13.79 -12.73 -8.05
C GLU A 354 -13.59 -14.25 -7.96
N MET A 355 -13.68 -14.86 -6.77
CA MET A 355 -13.67 -16.32 -6.62
C MET A 355 -14.82 -16.99 -7.35
N ARG A 356 -16.05 -16.48 -7.19
CA ARG A 356 -17.21 -17.02 -7.91
C ARG A 356 -17.02 -16.92 -9.42
N TYR A 357 -16.43 -15.83 -9.90
CA TYR A 357 -16.16 -15.67 -11.32
C TYR A 357 -15.06 -16.62 -11.82
N LEU A 358 -13.97 -16.82 -11.06
CA LEU A 358 -12.94 -17.81 -11.35
C LEU A 358 -13.53 -19.21 -11.50
N LEU A 359 -14.44 -19.60 -10.61
CA LEU A 359 -15.12 -20.88 -10.66
C LEU A 359 -16.03 -21.01 -11.89
N ALA A 360 -16.74 -19.93 -12.26
CA ALA A 360 -17.57 -19.90 -13.46
C ALA A 360 -16.73 -20.10 -14.74
N ILE A 361 -15.59 -19.39 -14.85
CA ILE A 361 -14.66 -19.51 -15.99
C ILE A 361 -14.02 -20.91 -16.03
N TRP A 362 -13.59 -21.42 -14.87
CA TRP A 362 -12.98 -22.74 -14.76
C TRP A 362 -13.94 -23.84 -15.17
N LYS A 363 -15.20 -23.79 -14.70
CA LYS A 363 -16.27 -24.73 -15.08
C LYS A 363 -16.58 -24.64 -16.56
N ALA A 364 -16.65 -23.43 -17.12
CA ALA A 364 -16.90 -23.22 -18.54
C ALA A 364 -15.78 -23.78 -19.44
N SER A 365 -14.54 -23.80 -18.93
CA SER A 365 -13.37 -24.31 -19.65
C SER A 365 -13.25 -25.84 -19.64
N ARG A 366 -14.03 -26.55 -18.81
CA ARG A 366 -13.99 -28.03 -18.67
C ARG A 366 -15.41 -28.59 -18.64
N PRO A 367 -15.98 -29.02 -19.78
CA PRO A 367 -17.29 -29.64 -19.78
C PRO A 367 -17.23 -30.96 -19.01
N MET A 368 -17.99 -31.04 -17.90
CA MET A 368 -18.04 -32.23 -17.05
C MET A 368 -18.87 -33.32 -17.72
N ASN A 369 -18.40 -34.57 -17.63
CA ASN A 369 -19.18 -35.74 -18.02
C ASN A 369 -20.34 -35.93 -17.02
N ASN A 370 -21.55 -36.24 -17.52
CA ASN A 370 -22.85 -36.06 -16.82
C ASN A 370 -23.09 -36.89 -15.52
N GLY A 371 -22.09 -37.60 -14.97
CA GLY A 371 -22.27 -38.51 -13.82
C GLY A 371 -21.54 -38.11 -12.52
N GLU A 372 -20.44 -37.35 -12.58
CA GLU A 372 -19.54 -37.12 -11.42
C GLU A 372 -19.62 -35.68 -10.87
N GLY A 373 -20.71 -34.98 -11.19
CA GLY A 373 -20.87 -33.52 -11.14
C GLY A 373 -20.48 -32.83 -9.83
N TRP A 374 -21.00 -33.30 -8.70
CA TRP A 374 -20.96 -32.52 -7.47
C TRP A 374 -19.72 -32.78 -6.61
N GLU A 375 -19.33 -34.04 -6.44
CA GLU A 375 -18.15 -34.42 -5.66
C GLU A 375 -16.85 -34.03 -6.36
N ALA A 376 -16.78 -34.23 -7.69
CA ALA A 376 -15.64 -33.75 -8.46
C ALA A 376 -15.55 -32.22 -8.43
N MET A 377 -16.67 -31.50 -8.51
CA MET A 377 -16.68 -30.04 -8.39
C MET A 377 -16.21 -29.58 -7.00
N ARG A 378 -16.61 -30.26 -5.91
CA ARG A 378 -16.14 -29.94 -4.55
C ARG A 378 -14.64 -30.18 -4.40
N ARG A 379 -14.10 -31.29 -4.93
CA ARG A 379 -12.67 -31.58 -4.88
C ARG A 379 -11.86 -30.53 -5.65
N GLU A 380 -12.33 -30.15 -6.82
CA GLU A 380 -11.65 -29.16 -7.67
C GLU A 380 -11.76 -27.74 -7.11
N LEU A 381 -12.89 -27.41 -6.44
CA LEU A 381 -13.06 -26.18 -5.66
C LEU A 381 -11.99 -26.06 -4.56
N SER A 382 -11.80 -27.13 -3.79
CA SER A 382 -10.76 -27.18 -2.74
C SER A 382 -9.35 -27.04 -3.32
N VAL A 383 -9.09 -27.60 -4.51
CA VAL A 383 -7.80 -27.46 -5.21
C VAL A 383 -7.59 -26.01 -5.71
N LEU A 384 -8.64 -25.35 -6.20
CA LEU A 384 -8.55 -23.95 -6.62
C LEU A 384 -8.27 -23.03 -5.43
N TYR A 385 -8.96 -23.22 -4.31
CA TYR A 385 -8.72 -22.45 -3.08
C TYR A 385 -7.33 -22.72 -2.48
N SER A 386 -6.88 -23.98 -2.42
CA SER A 386 -5.56 -24.29 -1.88
C SER A 386 -4.44 -23.68 -2.74
N ARG A 387 -4.59 -23.67 -4.07
CA ARG A 387 -3.68 -22.95 -4.97
C ARG A 387 -3.71 -21.45 -4.75
N PHE A 388 -4.90 -20.88 -4.61
CA PHE A 388 -5.05 -19.44 -4.35
C PHE A 388 -4.35 -19.03 -3.05
N TYR A 389 -4.64 -19.71 -1.95
CA TYR A 389 -4.03 -19.40 -0.65
C TYR A 389 -2.53 -19.72 -0.63
N GLY A 390 -2.09 -20.77 -1.32
CA GLY A 390 -0.67 -21.07 -1.49
C GLY A 390 0.09 -19.97 -2.24
N ILE A 391 -0.50 -19.43 -3.32
CA ILE A 391 0.07 -18.29 -4.06
C ILE A 391 0.03 -17.02 -3.21
N LEU A 392 -1.05 -16.77 -2.47
CA LEU A 392 -1.18 -15.63 -1.58
C LEU A 392 -0.06 -15.64 -0.52
N LEU A 393 0.08 -16.75 0.22
CA LEU A 393 1.10 -16.90 1.27
C LEU A 393 2.52 -16.86 0.69
N GLY A 394 2.77 -17.60 -0.39
CA GLY A 394 4.06 -17.59 -1.07
C GLY A 394 4.44 -16.20 -1.59
N GLY A 395 3.46 -15.42 -2.06
CA GLY A 395 3.70 -14.06 -2.48
C GLY A 395 3.92 -13.07 -1.32
N ILE A 396 3.39 -13.31 -0.11
CA ILE A 396 3.78 -12.52 1.09
C ILE A 396 5.27 -12.72 1.36
N LEU A 397 5.74 -13.97 1.37
CA LEU A 397 7.16 -14.30 1.56
C LEU A 397 8.04 -13.68 0.46
N PHE A 398 7.59 -13.76 -0.79
CA PHE A 398 8.28 -13.13 -1.91
C PHE A 398 8.34 -11.60 -1.77
N MET A 399 7.25 -10.95 -1.38
CA MET A 399 7.23 -9.51 -1.16
C MET A 399 8.14 -9.08 0.01
N TYR A 400 8.25 -9.91 1.05
CA TYR A 400 9.15 -9.68 2.17
C TYR A 400 10.62 -9.75 1.74
N GLU A 401 11.01 -10.83 1.04
CA GLU A 401 12.39 -11.03 0.60
C GLU A 401 12.83 -9.97 -0.43
N PHE A 402 11.95 -9.66 -1.40
CA PHE A 402 12.24 -8.74 -2.49
C PHE A 402 11.67 -7.33 -2.27
N HIS A 403 11.46 -6.91 -1.01
CA HIS A 403 10.90 -5.59 -0.68
C HIS A 403 11.70 -4.43 -1.31
N LYS A 404 13.01 -4.59 -1.54
CA LYS A 404 13.86 -3.62 -2.24
C LYS A 404 13.36 -3.32 -3.67
N PHE A 405 12.72 -4.28 -4.32
CA PHE A 405 12.18 -4.18 -5.68
C PHE A 405 10.67 -3.88 -5.70
N LEU A 406 10.10 -3.34 -4.63
CA LEU A 406 8.66 -3.07 -4.48
C LEU A 406 8.03 -2.40 -5.71
N ARG A 407 8.67 -1.38 -6.28
CA ARG A 407 8.17 -0.67 -7.47
C ARG A 407 8.05 -1.57 -8.71
N THR A 408 9.01 -2.47 -8.89
CA THR A 408 8.99 -3.46 -9.99
C THR A 408 7.92 -4.53 -9.75
N ILE A 409 7.79 -4.99 -8.51
CA ILE A 409 6.74 -5.94 -8.11
C ILE A 409 5.35 -5.33 -8.33
N LEU A 410 5.15 -4.07 -7.95
CA LEU A 410 3.90 -3.35 -8.20
C LEU A 410 3.60 -3.26 -9.71
N LEU A 411 4.59 -2.96 -10.56
CA LEU A 411 4.39 -2.97 -12.02
C LEU A 411 3.99 -4.35 -12.55
N LEU A 412 4.61 -5.41 -12.05
CA LEU A 412 4.25 -6.79 -12.41
C LEU A 412 2.82 -7.10 -11.96
N LEU A 413 2.43 -6.74 -10.74
CA LEU A 413 1.07 -6.94 -10.25
C LEU A 413 0.03 -6.17 -11.09
N HIS A 414 0.35 -4.97 -11.57
CA HIS A 414 -0.52 -4.17 -12.45
C HIS A 414 -0.52 -4.62 -13.92
N SER A 415 0.17 -5.70 -14.28
CA SER A 415 0.17 -6.29 -15.63
C SER A 415 -0.99 -7.26 -15.91
N PHE A 416 -2.04 -7.20 -15.10
CA PHE A 416 -3.13 -8.18 -15.09
C PHE A 416 -3.94 -8.28 -16.38
N TRP A 417 -3.86 -7.31 -17.31
CA TRP A 417 -4.50 -7.41 -18.62
C TRP A 417 -3.71 -8.26 -19.63
N ILE A 418 -2.39 -8.41 -19.45
CA ILE A 418 -1.52 -9.13 -20.40
C ILE A 418 -1.97 -10.59 -20.61
N PRO A 419 -2.31 -11.37 -19.57
CA PRO A 419 -2.82 -12.73 -19.76
C PRO A 419 -4.05 -12.82 -20.67
N GLN A 420 -4.96 -11.83 -20.62
CA GLN A 420 -6.13 -11.79 -21.50
C GLN A 420 -5.75 -11.44 -22.94
N ILE A 421 -4.86 -10.46 -23.13
CA ILE A 421 -4.36 -10.09 -24.47
C ILE A 421 -3.78 -11.32 -25.16
N LEU A 422 -2.95 -12.10 -24.45
CA LEU A 422 -2.35 -13.34 -24.96
C LEU A 422 -3.42 -14.41 -25.25
N THR A 423 -4.38 -14.59 -24.34
CA THR A 423 -5.47 -15.56 -24.52
C THR A 423 -6.31 -15.23 -25.76
N ASN A 424 -6.59 -13.95 -26.00
CA ASN A 424 -7.35 -13.49 -27.17
C ASN A 424 -6.66 -13.82 -28.49
N VAL A 425 -5.34 -13.65 -28.53
CA VAL A 425 -4.52 -13.94 -29.72
C VAL A 425 -4.50 -15.44 -30.00
N ILE A 426 -4.22 -16.24 -28.96
CA ILE A 426 -4.04 -17.69 -29.08
C ILE A 426 -5.37 -18.35 -29.46
N ARG A 427 -6.47 -18.01 -28.77
CA ARG A 427 -7.78 -18.66 -28.94
C ARG A 427 -8.69 -17.98 -29.95
N ASP A 428 -8.24 -16.91 -30.62
CA ASP A 428 -9.04 -16.09 -31.53
C ASP A 428 -10.35 -15.58 -30.90
N SER A 429 -10.32 -15.28 -29.59
CA SER A 429 -11.53 -14.90 -28.85
C SER A 429 -12.04 -13.53 -29.31
N ARG A 430 -13.28 -13.49 -29.82
CA ARG A 430 -13.99 -12.25 -30.14
C ARG A 430 -14.81 -11.77 -28.95
N LYS A 431 -14.69 -10.47 -28.64
CA LYS A 431 -15.45 -9.75 -27.60
C LYS A 431 -15.56 -10.50 -26.26
N PRO A 432 -14.43 -10.89 -25.63
CA PRO A 432 -14.45 -11.64 -24.36
C PRO A 432 -14.85 -10.79 -23.16
N LEU A 433 -14.63 -9.48 -23.22
CA LEU A 433 -14.82 -8.55 -22.12
C LEU A 433 -15.65 -7.36 -22.56
N HIS A 434 -16.46 -6.86 -21.64
CA HIS A 434 -17.27 -5.68 -21.84
C HIS A 434 -16.39 -4.41 -21.81
N PRO A 435 -16.52 -3.45 -22.74
CA PRO A 435 -15.67 -2.25 -22.79
C PRO A 435 -15.71 -1.40 -21.51
N HIS A 436 -16.89 -1.26 -20.91
CA HIS A 436 -17.05 -0.52 -19.65
C HIS A 436 -16.33 -1.20 -18.48
N TYR A 437 -16.23 -2.54 -18.51
CA TYR A 437 -15.46 -3.28 -17.51
C TYR A 437 -13.97 -3.02 -17.67
N ILE A 438 -13.45 -3.01 -18.91
CA ILE A 438 -12.04 -2.71 -19.19
C ILE A 438 -11.68 -1.31 -18.68
N LEU A 439 -12.44 -0.29 -19.09
CA LEU A 439 -12.19 1.09 -18.68
C LEU A 439 -12.39 1.28 -17.16
N GLY A 440 -13.52 0.82 -16.63
CA GLY A 440 -13.83 0.98 -15.20
C GLY A 440 -12.81 0.29 -14.29
N MET A 441 -12.38 -0.94 -14.61
CA MET A 441 -11.38 -1.67 -13.82
C MET A 441 -9.99 -1.04 -13.92
N THR A 442 -9.60 -0.49 -15.07
CA THR A 442 -8.32 0.24 -15.19
C THR A 442 -8.29 1.49 -14.33
N ILE A 443 -9.35 2.30 -14.35
CA ILE A 443 -9.43 3.57 -13.60
C ILE A 443 -9.46 3.29 -12.10
N THR A 444 -10.33 2.38 -11.66
CA THR A 444 -10.49 2.03 -10.24
C THR A 444 -9.22 1.44 -9.63
N ARG A 445 -8.48 0.60 -10.36
CA ARG A 445 -7.22 0.02 -9.88
C ARG A 445 -6.04 0.98 -9.94
N LEU A 446 -6.06 1.99 -10.82
CA LEU A 446 -5.04 3.05 -10.84
C LEU A 446 -5.18 4.04 -9.68
N ALA A 447 -6.38 4.21 -9.12
CA ALA A 447 -6.65 5.24 -8.11
C ALA A 447 -5.78 5.10 -6.84
N ILE A 448 -5.60 3.89 -6.31
CA ILE A 448 -4.80 3.68 -5.09
C ILE A 448 -3.30 3.99 -5.32
N PRO A 449 -2.61 3.42 -6.33
CA PRO A 449 -1.22 3.79 -6.64
C PRO A 449 -1.04 5.28 -6.95
N LEU A 450 -1.98 5.89 -7.68
CA LEU A 450 -1.91 7.31 -8.01
C LEU A 450 -2.08 8.20 -6.78
N TYR A 451 -2.95 7.83 -5.84
CA TYR A 451 -3.03 8.48 -4.55
C TYR A 451 -1.66 8.40 -3.86
N ILE A 452 -1.17 7.18 -3.56
CA ILE A 452 0.02 6.92 -2.75
C ILE A 452 1.33 7.50 -3.32
N PHE A 453 1.49 7.56 -4.64
CA PHE A 453 2.75 8.02 -5.25
C PHE A 453 2.63 9.37 -5.97
N GLY A 454 1.41 9.82 -6.27
CA GLY A 454 1.14 11.03 -7.06
C GLY A 454 0.73 12.24 -6.22
N CYS A 455 0.03 12.04 -5.10
CA CYS A 455 -0.44 13.14 -4.27
C CYS A 455 0.65 13.60 -3.26
N PRO A 456 0.99 14.91 -3.21
CA PRO A 456 2.00 15.42 -2.28
C PRO A 456 1.56 15.37 -0.81
N HIS A 457 0.25 15.41 -0.55
CA HIS A 457 -0.31 15.40 0.80
C HIS A 457 -0.88 14.02 1.17
N ASN A 458 -0.09 12.97 0.95
CA ASN A 458 -0.51 11.61 1.27
C ASN A 458 -0.54 11.30 2.76
N PHE A 459 -1.53 10.49 3.15
CA PHE A 459 -1.58 9.87 4.48
C PHE A 459 -0.25 9.18 4.82
N MET A 460 0.29 8.32 3.94
CA MET A 460 1.53 7.56 4.21
C MET A 460 2.84 8.36 4.13
N ARG A 461 2.81 9.69 3.86
CA ARG A 461 3.98 10.58 3.73
C ARG A 461 5.13 10.05 2.83
N ILE A 462 4.80 9.21 1.85
CA ILE A 462 5.77 8.72 0.86
C ILE A 462 6.06 9.86 -0.13
N GLY A 463 7.34 10.08 -0.44
CA GLY A 463 7.76 11.12 -1.38
C GLY A 463 7.15 10.93 -2.78
N THR A 464 6.65 12.02 -3.37
CA THR A 464 5.98 11.96 -4.67
C THR A 464 6.96 11.61 -5.79
N ASN A 465 6.57 10.68 -6.66
CA ASN A 465 7.33 10.35 -7.86
C ASN A 465 6.44 10.43 -9.10
N LYS A 466 6.27 11.66 -9.60
CA LYS A 466 5.44 11.95 -10.78
C LYS A 466 5.83 11.12 -12.01
N LYS A 467 7.13 10.88 -12.22
CA LYS A 467 7.63 10.07 -13.36
C LYS A 467 7.11 8.64 -13.30
N TRP A 468 7.15 8.01 -12.13
CA TRP A 468 6.65 6.65 -11.94
C TRP A 468 5.13 6.56 -12.11
N CYS A 469 4.36 7.54 -11.60
CA CYS A 469 2.90 7.60 -11.79
C CYS A 469 2.50 7.72 -13.27
N VAL A 470 3.16 8.61 -14.02
CA VAL A 470 2.94 8.76 -15.47
C VAL A 470 3.29 7.47 -16.20
N PHE A 471 4.40 6.82 -15.82
CA PHE A 471 4.79 5.53 -16.39
C PHE A 471 3.75 4.43 -16.11
N LEU A 472 3.28 4.28 -14.87
CA LEU A 472 2.25 3.31 -14.50
C LEU A 472 0.93 3.56 -15.25
N GLY A 473 0.48 4.83 -15.29
CA GLY A 473 -0.74 5.21 -15.99
C GLY A 473 -0.66 4.93 -17.49
N THR A 474 0.48 5.24 -18.11
CA THR A 474 0.73 4.94 -19.52
C THR A 474 0.80 3.43 -19.77
N PHE A 475 1.49 2.68 -18.91
CA PHE A 475 1.62 1.22 -18.99
C PHE A 475 0.25 0.52 -18.93
N MET A 476 -0.60 0.89 -17.97
CA MET A 476 -1.96 0.35 -17.88
C MET A 476 -2.87 0.84 -19.01
N GLY A 477 -2.74 2.10 -19.41
CA GLY A 477 -3.48 2.68 -20.53
C GLY A 477 -3.19 1.98 -21.86
N ILE A 478 -1.92 1.64 -22.13
CA ILE A 478 -1.52 0.87 -23.31
C ILE A 478 -2.16 -0.53 -23.29
N GLN A 479 -2.10 -1.23 -22.15
CA GLN A 479 -2.72 -2.56 -22.03
C GLN A 479 -4.23 -2.52 -22.29
N ALA A 480 -4.93 -1.56 -21.69
CA ALA A 480 -6.36 -1.36 -21.88
C ALA A 480 -6.70 -1.00 -23.33
N SER A 481 -5.90 -0.12 -23.94
CA SER A 481 -6.06 0.28 -25.34
C SER A 481 -5.89 -0.91 -26.28
N ILE A 482 -4.91 -1.79 -26.06
CA ILE A 482 -4.73 -3.02 -26.85
C ILE A 482 -5.97 -3.93 -26.73
N LEU A 483 -6.54 -4.09 -25.52
CA LEU A 483 -7.74 -4.90 -25.35
C LEU A 483 -8.97 -4.29 -26.04
N LEU A 484 -9.16 -2.97 -25.96
CA LEU A 484 -10.24 -2.28 -26.68
C LEU A 484 -10.04 -2.37 -28.19
N LEU A 485 -8.80 -2.27 -28.66
CA LEU A 485 -8.44 -2.46 -30.06
C LEU A 485 -8.80 -3.88 -30.54
N GLN A 486 -8.45 -4.91 -29.75
CA GLN A 486 -8.85 -6.29 -30.00
C GLN A 486 -10.37 -6.48 -30.00
N HIS A 487 -11.12 -5.68 -29.21
CA HIS A 487 -12.57 -5.72 -29.18
C HIS A 487 -13.21 -5.19 -30.48
N TYR A 488 -12.69 -4.10 -31.04
CA TYR A 488 -13.27 -3.45 -32.24
C TYR A 488 -12.71 -3.97 -33.57
N LEU A 489 -11.38 -4.13 -33.68
CA LEU A 489 -10.71 -4.54 -34.92
C LEU A 489 -10.43 -6.05 -34.99
N GLY A 490 -10.71 -6.77 -33.91
CA GLY A 490 -10.45 -8.21 -33.79
C GLY A 490 -9.11 -8.55 -33.14
N SER A 491 -9.06 -9.75 -32.55
CA SER A 491 -7.94 -10.36 -31.81
C SER A 491 -6.58 -10.34 -32.53
N ARG A 492 -6.59 -10.46 -33.86
CA ARG A 492 -5.41 -10.78 -34.71
C ARG A 492 -4.99 -9.66 -35.66
N CYS A 493 -5.61 -8.47 -35.60
CA CYS A 493 -5.36 -7.37 -36.54
C CYS A 493 -3.90 -6.87 -36.56
N PHE A 494 -3.15 -7.04 -35.46
CA PHE A 494 -1.81 -6.47 -35.27
C PHE A 494 -0.65 -7.48 -35.30
N ILE A 495 -0.92 -8.79 -35.53
CA ILE A 495 0.10 -9.83 -35.34
C ILE A 495 0.47 -10.48 -36.68
N PRO A 496 1.78 -10.56 -37.02
CA PRO A 496 2.25 -11.25 -38.21
C PRO A 496 1.80 -12.72 -38.22
N ARG A 497 1.35 -13.21 -39.39
CA ARG A 497 0.79 -14.56 -39.57
C ARG A 497 1.74 -15.71 -39.14
N GLN A 498 3.04 -15.44 -39.01
CA GLN A 498 4.09 -16.42 -38.64
C GLN A 498 4.08 -16.84 -37.17
N ILE A 499 3.43 -16.09 -36.28
CA ILE A 499 3.40 -16.34 -34.82
C ILE A 499 2.04 -16.92 -34.38
N LEU A 500 1.09 -17.05 -35.32
CA LEU A 500 -0.25 -17.53 -35.02
C LEU A 500 -0.27 -19.07 -34.94
N PRO A 501 -0.98 -19.65 -33.95
CA PRO A 501 -1.25 -21.07 -33.94
C PRO A 501 -2.12 -21.46 -35.15
N GLU A 502 -1.88 -22.65 -35.69
CA GLU A 502 -2.63 -23.21 -36.80
C GLU A 502 -4.10 -23.42 -36.39
N LYS A 503 -5.01 -22.94 -37.23
CA LYS A 503 -6.45 -22.92 -36.96
C LYS A 503 -7.12 -24.10 -37.64
N TYR A 504 -7.98 -24.83 -36.94
CA TYR A 504 -8.77 -25.88 -37.57
C TYR A 504 -9.72 -25.26 -38.61
N SER A 505 -9.59 -25.68 -39.87
CA SER A 505 -10.51 -25.25 -40.92
C SER A 505 -11.81 -26.03 -40.82
N TYR A 506 -12.86 -25.38 -40.32
CA TYR A 506 -14.22 -25.91 -40.34
C TYR A 506 -14.78 -26.05 -41.76
N TYR A 507 -14.17 -25.38 -42.74
CA TYR A 507 -14.53 -25.51 -44.13
C TYR A 507 -13.61 -26.56 -44.77
N ARG A 508 -14.19 -27.72 -45.10
CA ARG A 508 -13.54 -28.76 -45.90
C ARG A 508 -14.30 -28.88 -47.21
N LYS A 509 -13.59 -28.85 -48.34
CA LYS A 509 -14.20 -29.13 -49.64
C LYS A 509 -14.56 -30.62 -49.67
N LEU A 510 -15.83 -30.91 -49.90
CA LEU A 510 -16.35 -32.27 -50.05
C LEU A 510 -16.62 -32.52 -51.53
N ASP A 511 -16.30 -33.72 -51.99
CA ASP A 511 -16.61 -34.15 -53.36
C ASP A 511 -18.10 -34.53 -53.40
N PRO A 512 -18.94 -33.85 -54.20
CA PRO A 512 -20.40 -34.04 -54.20
C PRO A 512 -20.84 -35.45 -54.63
N ASP A 513 -19.97 -36.20 -55.30
CA ASP A 513 -20.29 -37.51 -55.87
C ASP A 513 -20.09 -38.68 -54.89
N ALA A 514 -19.55 -38.44 -53.69
CA ALA A 514 -19.12 -39.49 -52.76
C ALA A 514 -19.97 -39.64 -51.47
N ILE A 515 -20.98 -38.79 -51.24
CA ILE A 515 -21.64 -38.69 -49.92
C ILE A 515 -23.17 -38.63 -50.05
N PRO A 516 -23.94 -39.46 -49.30
CA PRO A 516 -25.40 -39.36 -49.25
C PRO A 516 -25.86 -38.00 -48.69
N PRO A 517 -27.12 -37.58 -48.92
CA PRO A 517 -27.66 -36.35 -48.34
C PRO A 517 -27.53 -36.41 -46.80
N ILE A 518 -26.77 -35.47 -46.23
CA ILE A 518 -26.56 -35.38 -44.78
C ILE A 518 -27.52 -34.33 -44.22
N ASP A 519 -28.29 -34.70 -43.21
CA ASP A 519 -29.17 -33.79 -42.50
C ASP A 519 -28.45 -33.09 -41.35
N CYS A 520 -28.67 -31.79 -41.21
CA CYS A 520 -28.14 -31.04 -40.08
C CYS A 520 -29.00 -31.30 -38.82
N VAL A 521 -28.42 -31.92 -37.79
CA VAL A 521 -29.12 -32.25 -36.51
C VAL A 521 -29.64 -31.01 -35.76
N ILE A 522 -29.15 -29.80 -36.07
CA ILE A 522 -29.56 -28.56 -35.41
C ILE A 522 -30.90 -28.05 -35.95
N CYS A 523 -31.09 -28.06 -37.28
CA CYS A 523 -32.30 -27.55 -37.94
C CYS A 523 -33.13 -28.64 -38.61
N MET A 524 -32.68 -29.90 -38.58
CA MET A 524 -33.32 -31.06 -39.19
C MET A 524 -33.59 -30.92 -40.70
N THR A 525 -32.76 -30.14 -41.41
CA THR A 525 -32.87 -29.91 -42.87
C THR A 525 -31.63 -30.47 -43.57
N SER A 526 -31.80 -30.96 -44.80
CA SER A 526 -30.70 -31.46 -45.63
C SER A 526 -29.66 -30.38 -45.92
N ILE A 527 -28.40 -30.80 -46.03
CA ILE A 527 -27.28 -29.93 -46.39
C ILE A 527 -27.02 -30.10 -47.89
N ASP A 528 -27.36 -29.09 -48.69
CA ASP A 528 -27.12 -29.09 -50.14
C ASP A 528 -25.63 -28.86 -50.44
N LEU A 529 -24.91 -29.96 -50.68
CA LEU A 529 -23.47 -29.95 -50.98
C LEU A 529 -23.13 -29.42 -52.39
N SER A 530 -24.15 -29.25 -53.25
CA SER A 530 -24.02 -28.81 -54.66
C SER A 530 -23.96 -27.28 -54.82
N GLN A 531 -24.48 -26.52 -53.85
CA GLN A 531 -24.54 -25.06 -53.90
C GLN A 531 -23.62 -24.46 -52.82
N ARG A 532 -22.41 -24.06 -53.24
CA ARG A 532 -21.41 -23.28 -52.48
C ARG A 532 -20.84 -23.96 -51.23
N SER A 533 -19.53 -24.24 -51.30
CA SER A 533 -18.70 -24.81 -50.22
C SER A 533 -18.67 -24.04 -48.88
N ASN A 534 -19.31 -22.88 -48.78
CA ASN A 534 -19.28 -22.01 -47.60
C ASN A 534 -20.50 -22.20 -46.68
N ASP A 535 -21.50 -22.98 -47.09
CA ASP A 535 -22.72 -23.18 -46.31
C ASP A 535 -22.69 -24.45 -45.43
N CYS A 536 -21.59 -25.23 -45.51
CA CYS A 536 -21.35 -26.40 -44.69
C CYS A 536 -20.09 -26.23 -43.81
N MET A 537 -20.19 -26.60 -42.54
CA MET A 537 -19.06 -26.71 -41.61
C MET A 537 -18.91 -28.15 -41.14
N VAL A 538 -17.65 -28.59 -41.05
CA VAL A 538 -17.25 -29.92 -40.56
C VAL A 538 -16.52 -29.76 -39.23
N THR A 539 -16.92 -30.58 -38.26
CA THR A 539 -16.27 -30.63 -36.95
C THR A 539 -15.08 -31.61 -36.96
N PRO A 540 -14.11 -31.52 -36.02
CA PRO A 540 -12.99 -32.48 -35.94
C PRO A 540 -13.40 -33.92 -35.64
N CYS A 541 -14.65 -34.15 -35.26
CA CYS A 541 -15.26 -35.47 -35.12
C CYS A 541 -16.01 -35.93 -36.38
N ASP A 542 -15.78 -35.24 -37.51
CA ASP A 542 -16.32 -35.49 -38.84
C ASP A 542 -17.86 -35.47 -38.91
N HIS A 543 -18.53 -34.69 -38.05
CA HIS A 543 -19.95 -34.36 -38.19
C HIS A 543 -20.15 -33.05 -38.98
N TYR A 544 -21.20 -33.04 -39.81
CA TYR A 544 -21.53 -31.97 -40.76
C TYR A 544 -22.73 -31.15 -40.30
N PHE A 545 -22.68 -29.84 -40.50
CA PHE A 545 -23.76 -28.91 -40.12
C PHE A 545 -23.82 -27.72 -41.10
N HIS A 546 -24.96 -27.04 -41.18
CA HIS A 546 -24.99 -25.74 -41.85
C HIS A 546 -24.11 -24.72 -41.11
N SER A 547 -23.40 -23.88 -41.87
CA SER A 547 -22.50 -22.85 -41.33
C SER A 547 -23.19 -21.96 -40.30
N GLY A 548 -24.37 -21.44 -40.64
CA GLY A 548 -25.17 -20.58 -39.75
C GLY A 548 -25.77 -21.31 -38.54
N CYS A 549 -25.94 -22.63 -38.59
CA CYS A 549 -26.45 -23.43 -37.48
C CYS A 549 -25.34 -23.74 -36.48
N LEU A 550 -24.18 -24.21 -36.96
CA LEU A 550 -23.05 -24.52 -36.09
C LEU A 550 -22.47 -23.26 -35.45
N GLN A 551 -22.44 -22.13 -36.17
CA GLN A 551 -21.96 -20.86 -35.60
C GLN A 551 -22.83 -20.38 -34.43
N ARG A 552 -24.17 -20.40 -34.59
CA ARG A 552 -25.11 -20.08 -33.50
C ARG A 552 -24.99 -21.06 -32.33
N TRP A 553 -24.72 -22.34 -32.60
CA TRP A 553 -24.50 -23.33 -31.56
C TRP A 553 -23.20 -23.07 -30.78
N MET A 554 -22.09 -22.77 -31.47
CA MET A 554 -20.80 -22.44 -30.85
C MET A 554 -20.86 -21.17 -29.99
N ASP A 555 -21.76 -20.23 -30.31
CA ASP A 555 -22.04 -19.07 -29.47
C ASP A 555 -22.74 -19.43 -28.14
N ILE A 556 -23.35 -20.61 -28.03
CA ILE A 556 -24.02 -21.09 -26.82
C ILE A 556 -23.13 -22.11 -26.08
N LYS A 557 -22.64 -23.14 -26.79
CA LYS A 557 -21.80 -24.23 -26.25
C LYS A 557 -20.71 -24.65 -27.25
N MET A 558 -19.49 -24.83 -26.74
CA MET A 558 -18.31 -25.27 -27.52
C MET A 558 -18.17 -26.80 -27.58
N GLU A 559 -19.26 -27.50 -27.91
CA GLU A 559 -19.33 -28.96 -27.99
C GLU A 559 -20.09 -29.37 -29.26
N CYS A 560 -19.70 -30.50 -29.86
CA CYS A 560 -20.40 -31.05 -31.03
C CYS A 560 -21.85 -31.43 -30.67
N PRO A 561 -22.89 -30.96 -31.39
CA PRO A 561 -24.28 -31.33 -31.14
C PRO A 561 -24.54 -32.84 -31.16
N THR A 562 -23.82 -33.59 -32.01
CA THR A 562 -24.03 -35.02 -32.21
C THR A 562 -23.31 -35.86 -31.15
N CYS A 563 -22.02 -35.62 -30.92
CA CYS A 563 -21.19 -36.48 -30.06
C CYS A 563 -20.65 -35.82 -28.79
N ARG A 564 -20.98 -34.55 -28.55
CA ARG A 564 -20.55 -33.76 -27.37
C ARG A 564 -19.04 -33.63 -27.17
N ARG A 565 -18.23 -34.00 -28.18
CA ARG A 565 -16.78 -33.74 -28.13
C ARG A 565 -16.51 -32.23 -28.14
N PRO A 566 -15.53 -31.74 -27.37
CA PRO A 566 -15.19 -30.32 -27.33
C PRO A 566 -14.70 -29.86 -28.70
N LEU A 567 -15.21 -28.71 -29.15
CA LEU A 567 -14.81 -28.12 -30.43
C LEU A 567 -13.65 -27.13 -30.21
N PRO A 568 -12.63 -27.11 -31.10
CA PRO A 568 -11.64 -26.05 -31.11
C PRO A 568 -12.30 -24.68 -31.41
N PRO A 569 -11.64 -23.56 -31.12
CA PRO A 569 -12.13 -22.25 -31.55
C PRO A 569 -12.05 -22.11 -33.08
N ALA A 570 -13.18 -21.68 -33.69
CA ALA A 570 -13.41 -21.53 -35.12
C ALA A 570 -13.00 -20.20 -35.72
#